data_AF-A0A0B8P1K5-F1
#
_entry.id   AF-A0A0B8P1K5-F1
#
_cell.length_a   1.000
_cell.length_b   1.000
_cell.length_c   1.000
_cell.angle_alpha   90.00
_cell.angle_beta   90.00
_cell.angle_gamma   90.00
#
_symmetry.space_group_name_H-M   'P 1'
#
loop_
_entity.id
_entity.type
_entity.pdbx_description
1 polymer ?
#
loop_
_entity_poly.entity_id
_entity_poly.type
_entity_poly.pdbx_seq_one_letter_code
_entity_poly.pdbx_strand_id
1 'polypeptide(L)' 'MTNLQLCDTLYYNRATNQTKAAIGSEFNRRKLSKSWCQRETNKLYLTKTVHWIVKKVEDDKTQEEPTPVQPIAK' A
#
# COMPACT_ATOMS: atom_id res chain seq x y z
N MET A 1 10.84 13.98 5.05
CA MET A 1 10.08 13.49 3.87
C MET A 1 10.65 12.15 3.43
N THR A 2 9.82 11.13 3.26
CA THR A 2 10.24 9.80 2.74
C THR A 2 10.50 9.85 1.24
N ASN A 3 11.16 8.84 0.67
CA ASN A 3 11.42 8.79 -0.79
C ASN A 3 10.12 8.79 -1.60
N LEU A 4 9.11 8.03 -1.16
CA LEU A 4 7.79 8.04 -1.77
C LEU A 4 7.09 9.38 -1.64
N GLN A 5 7.12 10.02 -0.47
CA GLN A 5 6.55 11.36 -0.31
C GLN A 5 7.25 12.40 -1.21
N LEU A 6 8.55 12.23 -1.45
CA LEU A 6 9.32 13.08 -2.36
C LEU A 6 8.89 12.86 -3.81
N CYS A 7 8.69 11.60 -4.21
CA CYS A 7 8.09 11.25 -5.50
C CYS A 7 6.69 11.85 -5.66
N ASP A 8 5.84 11.76 -4.63
CA ASP A 8 4.47 12.30 -4.66
C ASP A 8 4.46 13.83 -4.78
N THR A 9 5.38 14.49 -4.07
CA THR A 9 5.52 15.94 -4.10
C THR A 9 6.01 16.42 -5.47
N LEU A 10 6.94 15.68 -6.09
CA LEU A 10 7.56 16.08 -7.36
C LEU A 10 6.70 15.71 -8.59
N TYR A 11 6.03 14.56 -8.59
CA TYR A 11 5.34 14.01 -9.77
C TYR A 11 3.81 13.89 -9.63
N TYR A 12 3.27 13.85 -8.42
CA TYR A 12 1.84 13.58 -8.17
C TYR A 12 1.13 14.73 -7.43
N ASN A 13 1.68 15.95 -7.50
CA ASN A 13 1.09 17.18 -6.95
C ASN A 13 0.72 17.13 -5.46
N ARG A 14 1.46 16.37 -4.65
CA ARG A 14 1.28 16.41 -3.20
C ARG A 14 1.65 17.78 -2.66
N ALA A 15 0.73 18.39 -1.92
CA ALA A 15 0.94 19.70 -1.30
C ALA A 15 2.16 19.69 -0.36
N THR A 16 2.94 20.77 -0.40
CA THR A 16 4.12 20.96 0.46
C THR A 16 4.39 22.45 0.66
N ASN A 17 4.98 22.80 1.80
CA ASN A 17 5.48 24.16 2.07
C ASN A 17 6.92 24.36 1.58
N GLN A 18 7.53 23.32 1.02
CA GLN A 18 8.90 23.36 0.50
C GLN A 18 8.93 23.89 -0.94
N THR A 19 10.02 24.57 -1.32
CA THR A 19 10.18 25.07 -2.69
C THR A 19 10.46 23.94 -3.68
N LYS A 20 10.10 24.12 -4.96
CA LYS A 20 10.41 23.15 -6.03
C LYS A 20 11.92 22.87 -6.13
N ALA A 21 12.75 23.88 -5.91
CA ALA A 21 14.21 23.73 -5.92
C ALA A 21 14.72 22.84 -4.77
N ALA A 22 14.19 23.01 -3.56
CA ALA A 22 14.54 22.16 -2.42
C ALA A 22 14.09 20.70 -2.61
N ILE A 23 12.89 20.50 -3.18
CA ILE A 23 12.39 19.17 -3.52
C ILE A 23 13.27 18.51 -4.60
N GLY A 24 13.63 19.24 -5.66
CA GLY A 24 14.48 18.76 -6.73
C GLY A 24 15.92 18.44 -6.27
N SER A 25 16.50 19.29 -5.42
CA SER A 25 17.85 19.04 -4.87
C SER A 25 17.87 17.81 -3.98
N GLU A 26 16.84 17.63 -3.14
CA GLU A 26 16.72 16.46 -2.28
C GLU A 26 16.51 15.18 -3.10
N PHE A 27 15.76 15.26 -4.21
CA PHE A 27 15.56 14.13 -5.12
C PHE A 27 16.87 13.68 -5.77
N ASN A 28 17.66 14.64 -6.24
CA ASN A 28 18.98 14.39 -6.82
C ASN A 28 19.99 13.88 -5.78
N ARG A 29 20.01 14.48 -4.58
CA ARG A 29 20.88 14.06 -3.46
C ARG A 29 20.65 12.59 -3.09
N ARG A 30 19.40 12.14 -3.13
CA ARG A 30 19.01 10.76 -2.84
C ARG A 30 19.17 9.80 -4.03
N LYS A 31 19.63 10.28 -5.19
CA LYS A 31 19.83 9.50 -6.41
C LYS A 31 18.55 8.75 -6.83
N LEU A 32 17.40 9.36 -6.63
CA LEU A 32 16.12 8.79 -7.04
C LEU A 32 15.87 9.05 -8.53
N SER A 33 15.05 8.20 -9.13
CA SER A 33 14.63 8.34 -10.53
C SER A 33 13.11 8.23 -10.65
N LYS A 34 12.54 8.80 -11.70
CA LYS A 34 11.10 8.70 -11.97
C LYS A 34 10.65 7.24 -12.10
N SER A 35 11.48 6.40 -12.74
CA SER A 35 11.21 4.95 -12.87
C SER A 35 11.23 4.23 -11.52
N TRP A 36 12.12 4.63 -10.60
CA TRP A 36 12.11 4.10 -9.24
C TRP A 36 10.82 4.47 -8.51
N CYS A 37 10.38 5.73 -8.61
CA CYS A 37 9.11 6.18 -8.05
C CYS A 37 7.94 5.33 -8.57
N GLN A 38 7.84 5.15 -9.88
CA GLN A 38 6.77 4.34 -10.48
C GLN A 38 6.81 2.88 -10.02
N ARG A 39 8.01 2.27 -9.95
CA ARG A 39 8.16 0.89 -9.51
C ARG A 39 7.72 0.70 -8.06
N GLU A 40 8.14 1.58 -7.15
CA GLU A 40 7.77 1.46 -5.74
C GLU A 40 6.29 1.77 -5.51
N THR A 41 5.72 2.74 -6.23
CA THR A 41 4.27 2.99 -6.21
C THR A 41 3.50 1.77 -6.73
N ASN A 42 3.91 1.17 -7.85
CA ASN A 42 3.26 -0.02 -8.40
C ASN A 42 3.35 -1.22 -7.46
N LYS A 43 4.49 -1.44 -6.81
CA LYS A 43 4.62 -2.48 -5.78
C LYS A 43 3.62 -2.29 -4.65
N LEU A 44 3.46 -1.07 -4.16
CA LEU A 44 2.48 -0.75 -3.11
C LEU A 44 1.04 -1.00 -3.56
N TYR A 45 0.71 -0.73 -4.83
CA TYR A 45 -0.60 -1.08 -5.38
C TYR A 45 -0.79 -2.60 -5.44
N LEU A 46 0.18 -3.32 -6.00
CA LEU A 46 0.13 -4.77 -6.11
C LEU A 46 -0.01 -5.45 -4.73
N THR A 47 0.80 -5.05 -3.74
CA THR A 47 0.73 -5.63 -2.40
C THR A 47 -0.60 -5.33 -1.71
N LYS A 48 -1.14 -4.12 -1.85
CA LYS A 48 -2.47 -3.78 -1.32
C LYS A 48 -3.58 -4.59 -1.97
N THR A 49 -3.54 -4.78 -3.29
CA THR A 49 -4.52 -5.58 -4.02
C THR A 49 -4.44 -7.04 -3.60
N VAL A 50 -3.24 -7.62 -3.53
CA VAL A 50 -3.04 -9.01 -3.07
C VAL A 50 -3.54 -9.17 -1.64
N HIS A 51 -3.16 -8.27 -0.72
CA HIS A 51 -3.61 -8.33 0.67
C HIS A 51 -5.13 -8.19 0.80
N TRP A 52 -5.77 -7.36 -0.04
CA TRP A 52 -7.22 -7.22 -0.06
C TRP A 52 -7.91 -8.50 -0.56
N ILE A 53 -7.37 -9.13 -1.61
CA ILE A 53 -7.89 -10.41 -2.12
C ILE A 53 -7.73 -11.52 -1.08
N VAL A 54 -6.54 -11.64 -0.47
CA VAL A 54 -6.28 -12.65 0.58
C VAL A 54 -7.24 -12.46 1.74
N LYS A 55 -7.39 -11.23 2.24
CA LYS A 55 -8.33 -10.92 3.31
C LYS A 55 -9.77 -11.30 2.93
N LYS A 56 -10.20 -11.04 1.69
CA LYS A 56 -11.53 -11.44 1.22
C LYS A 56 -11.72 -12.95 1.22
N VAL A 57 -10.73 -13.71 0.76
CA VAL A 57 -10.79 -15.18 0.77
C VAL A 57 -10.80 -15.76 2.19
N GLU A 58 -10.10 -15.14 3.13
CA GLU A 58 -10.11 -15.53 4.54
C GLU A 58 -11.46 -15.19 5.23
N ASP A 59 -12.00 -14.01 4.96
CA ASP A 59 -13.31 -13.57 5.43
C ASP A 59 -14.44 -14.49 4.89
N ASP A 60 -14.36 -14.92 3.62
CA ASP A 60 -15.34 -15.82 2.99
C ASP A 60 -15.24 -17.28 3.51
N LYS A 61 -14.06 -17.70 4.00
CA LYS A 61 -13.86 -19.06 4.57
C LYS A 61 -14.27 -19.20 6.03
N THR A 62 -14.61 -18.12 6.72
CA THR A 62 -14.96 -18.14 8.15
C THR A 62 -16.47 -18.32 8.39
N GLN A 63 -17.31 -18.37 7.35
CA GLN A 63 -18.76 -18.57 7.49
C GLN A 63 -19.23 -20.03 7.42
N GLU A 64 -18.32 -21.01 7.48
CA GLU A 64 -18.67 -22.43 7.58
C GLU A 64 -17.92 -23.11 8.75
N GLU A 65 -18.52 -23.06 9.94
CA GLU A 65 -18.26 -23.98 11.07
C GLU A 65 -19.36 -23.77 12.14
N PRO A 66 -19.73 -24.79 12.93
CA PRO A 66 -20.59 -25.91 12.54
C PRO A 66 -21.93 -25.86 13.32
N THR A 67 -22.97 -26.52 12.79
CA THR A 67 -24.26 -26.68 13.48
C THR A 67 -24.07 -27.30 14.88
N PRO A 68 -24.75 -26.80 15.94
CA PRO A 68 -24.64 -27.38 17.27
C PRO A 68 -25.26 -28.78 17.27
N VAL A 69 -24.45 -29.83 17.44
CA VAL A 69 -24.95 -31.18 17.71
C VAL A 69 -25.45 -31.21 19.15
N GLN A 70 -26.77 -31.30 19.31
CA GLN A 70 -27.40 -31.51 20.62
C GLN A 70 -27.09 -32.94 21.11
N PRO A 71 -26.69 -33.14 22.38
CA PRO A 71 -26.45 -34.48 22.90
C PRO A 71 -27.77 -35.23 23.04
N ILE A 72 -27.80 -36.46 22.51
CA ILE A 72 -28.91 -37.41 22.64
C ILE A 72 -29.02 -37.85 24.10
N ALA A 73 -30.18 -37.61 24.70
CA ALA A 73 -30.54 -38.09 26.03
C ALA A 73 -30.59 -39.62 26.09
N LYS A 74 -30.08 -40.20 27.19
CA LYS A 74 -30.23 -41.61 27.52
C LYS A 74 -30.76 -41.74 28.94
#